data_AF-A0A6G2BIR6-F1
#
_entry.id   AF-A0A6G2BIR6-F1
#
_cell.length_a   1.000
_cell.length_b   1.000
_cell.length_c   1.000
_cell.angle_alpha   90.00
_cell.angle_beta   90.00
_cell.angle_gamma   90.00
#
_symmetry.space_group_name_H-M   'P 1'
#
loop_
_entity.id
_entity.type
_entity.pdbx_description
1 polymer ?
#
loop_
_entity_poly.entity_id
_entity_poly.type
_entity_poly.pdbx_seq_one_letter_code
_entity_poly.pdbx_strand_id
1 'polypeptide(L)'
;MLVGFLALSLGLLGYLAAALVTARVAYGMERARIIEVERDWHADEDPVQRFREQGQSSAALTGFLYGLAWPLVVPTYFFYRCAALVITRRPPPTPYERARRAERLDTRIRELEESLGLRGRALDENGPLS
;
A
#
# COMPACT_ATOMS: atom_id res chain seq x y z
N MET A 1 0.09 -12.12 45.59
CA MET A 1 -1.20 -11.80 44.93
C MET A 1 -1.15 -10.50 44.14
N LEU A 2 -0.69 -9.39 44.73
CA LEU A 2 -0.59 -8.06 44.07
C LEU A 2 0.18 -8.07 42.74
N VAL A 3 1.35 -8.72 42.69
CA VAL A 3 2.19 -8.81 41.48
C VAL A 3 1.48 -9.56 40.34
N GLY A 4 0.74 -10.63 40.66
CA GLY A 4 -0.03 -11.39 39.68
C GLY A 4 -1.22 -10.61 39.13
N PHE A 5 -1.91 -9.84 39.98
CA PHE A 5 -3.01 -8.97 39.55
C PHE A 5 -2.49 -7.86 38.61
N LEU A 6 -1.37 -7.22 38.97
CA LEU A 6 -0.73 -6.19 38.14
C LEU A 6 -0.32 -6.73 36.76
N ALA A 7 0.29 -7.91 36.70
CA ALA A 7 0.69 -8.54 35.45
C ALA A 7 -0.52 -8.86 34.55
N LEU A 8 -1.61 -9.36 35.13
CA LEU A 8 -2.85 -9.64 34.39
C LEU A 8 -3.50 -8.36 33.86
N SER A 9 -3.58 -7.31 34.68
CA SER A 9 -4.13 -6.02 34.24
C SER A 9 -3.29 -5.39 33.12
N LEU A 10 -1.96 -5.45 33.22
CA LEU A 10 -1.07 -4.92 32.20
C LEU A 10 -1.17 -5.71 30.89
N GLY A 11 -1.26 -7.04 30.98
CA GLY A 11 -1.49 -7.92 29.83
C GLY A 11 -2.84 -7.65 29.15
N LEU A 12 -3.91 -7.47 29.93
CA LEU A 12 -5.23 -7.14 29.42
C LEU A 12 -5.24 -5.77 28.72
N LEU A 13 -4.62 -4.75 29.32
CA LEU A 13 -4.51 -3.43 28.71
C LEU A 13 -3.73 -3.48 27.39
N GLY A 14 -2.61 -4.21 27.36
CA GLY A 14 -1.84 -4.43 26.14
C GLY A 14 -2.65 -5.13 25.06
N TYR A 15 -3.41 -6.16 25.42
CA TYR A 15 -4.30 -6.87 24.51
C TYR A 15 -5.38 -5.96 23.92
N LEU A 16 -6.06 -5.19 24.78
CA LEU A 16 -7.12 -4.27 24.35
C LEU A 16 -6.57 -3.14 23.48
N ALA A 17 -5.38 -2.62 23.79
CA ALA A 17 -4.72 -1.62 22.95
C ALA A 17 -4.41 -2.19 21.56
N ALA A 18 -3.84 -3.39 21.48
CA ALA A 18 -3.55 -4.06 20.21
C ALA A 18 -4.84 -4.37 19.41
N ALA A 19 -5.89 -4.82 20.11
CA ALA A 19 -7.19 -5.07 19.51
C ALA A 19 -7.81 -3.79 18.92
N LEU A 20 -7.75 -2.67 19.65
CA LEU A 20 -8.25 -1.37 19.19
C LEU A 20 -7.47 -0.86 17.97
N VAL A 21 -6.14 -0.95 18.00
CA VAL A 21 -5.30 -0.54 16.86
C VAL A 21 -5.63 -1.40 15.63
N THR A 22 -5.73 -2.72 15.82
CA THR A 22 -6.06 -3.65 14.72
C THR A 22 -7.46 -3.36 14.16
N ALA A 23 -8.45 -3.14 15.03
CA ALA A 23 -9.80 -2.76 14.62
C ALA A 23 -9.81 -1.47 13.80
N ARG A 24 -9.03 -0.47 14.22
CA ARG A 24 -8.95 0.82 13.54
C ARG A 24 -8.35 0.70 12.13
N VAL A 25 -7.31 -0.12 11.98
CA VAL A 25 -6.68 -0.41 10.69
C VAL A 25 -7.64 -1.18 9.79
N ALA A 26 -8.25 -2.26 10.30
CA ALA A 26 -9.22 -3.07 9.59
C ALA A 26 -10.42 -2.23 9.09
N TYR A 27 -10.97 -1.37 9.94
CA TYR A 27 -12.02 -0.44 9.55
C TYR A 27 -11.58 0.50 8.42
N GLY A 28 -10.36 1.03 8.48
CA GLY A 28 -9.80 1.89 7.44
C GLY A 28 -9.63 1.18 6.10
N MET A 29 -9.15 -0.07 6.14
CA MET A 29 -9.00 -0.92 4.96
C MET A 29 -10.35 -1.25 4.32
N GLU A 30 -11.34 -1.66 5.14
CA GLU A 30 -12.67 -2.01 4.63
C GLU A 30 -13.39 -0.79 4.08
N ARG A 31 -13.28 0.37 4.73
CA ARG A 31 -13.78 1.64 4.18
C ARG A 31 -13.17 1.95 2.81
N ALA A 32 -11.86 1.85 2.68
CA ALA A 32 -11.18 2.11 1.41
C ALA A 32 -11.64 1.15 0.32
N ARG A 33 -11.76 -0.15 0.66
CA ARG A 33 -12.24 -1.19 -0.25
C ARG A 33 -13.67 -0.94 -0.73
N ILE A 34 -14.59 -0.64 0.19
CA ILE A 34 -16.00 -0.38 -0.17
C ILE A 34 -16.09 0.86 -1.06
N ILE A 35 -15.37 1.94 -0.74
CA ILE A 35 -15.36 3.16 -1.57
C ILE A 35 -14.81 2.89 -2.97
N GLU A 36 -13.75 2.09 -3.08
CA GLU A 36 -13.15 1.73 -4.37
C GLU A 36 -14.09 0.86 -5.21
N VAL A 37 -14.71 -0.14 -4.60
CA VAL A 37 -15.73 -0.97 -5.28
C VAL A 37 -16.93 -0.12 -5.70
N GLU A 38 -17.44 0.76 -4.83
CA GLU A 38 -18.61 1.58 -5.14
C GLU A 38 -18.32 2.57 -6.29
N ARG A 39 -17.10 3.11 -6.35
CA ARG A 39 -16.65 3.97 -7.44
C ARG A 39 -16.66 3.25 -8.80
N ASP A 40 -16.32 1.96 -8.82
CA ASP A 40 -16.28 1.18 -10.06
C ASP A 40 -17.68 0.80 -10.56
N TRP A 41 -18.66 0.68 -9.66
CA TRP A 41 -20.04 0.28 -9.99
C TRP A 41 -21.00 1.46 -10.21
N HIS A 42 -20.81 2.59 -9.52
CA HIS A 42 -21.71 3.75 -9.58
C HIS A 42 -20.93 5.05 -9.76
N ALA A 43 -20.50 5.32 -11.00
CA ALA A 43 -19.66 6.48 -11.34
C ALA A 43 -20.33 7.84 -11.08
N ASP A 44 -21.66 7.89 -10.99
CA ASP A 44 -22.45 9.13 -10.86
C ASP A 44 -22.84 9.48 -9.41
N GLU A 45 -22.62 8.58 -8.44
CA GLU A 45 -22.96 8.80 -7.03
C GLU A 45 -21.72 9.09 -6.17
N ASP A 46 -21.87 9.89 -5.10
CA ASP A 46 -20.78 10.10 -4.14
C ASP A 46 -20.53 8.81 -3.32
N PRO A 47 -19.40 8.11 -3.53
CA PRO A 47 -19.13 6.83 -2.87
C PRO A 47 -18.95 7.00 -1.35
N VAL A 48 -18.61 8.19 -0.87
CA VAL A 48 -18.46 8.46 0.57
C VAL A 48 -19.81 8.55 1.25
N GLN A 49 -20.81 9.13 0.59
CA GLN A 49 -22.15 9.25 1.13
C GLN A 49 -22.83 7.88 1.23
N ARG A 50 -22.69 7.06 0.18
CA ARG A 50 -23.20 5.68 0.17
C ARG A 50 -22.52 4.78 1.22
N PHE A 51 -21.22 4.95 1.43
CA PHE A 51 -20.53 4.29 2.55
C PHE A 51 -21.12 4.66 3.91
N ARG A 52 -21.47 5.93 4.14
CA ARG A 52 -22.08 6.35 5.43
C ARG A 52 -23.46 5.75 5.64
N GLU A 53 -24.25 5.66 4.58
CA GLU A 53 -25.63 5.17 4.65
C GLU A 53 -25.72 3.64 4.80
N GLN A 54 -24.84 2.88 4.13
CA GLN A 54 -24.95 1.42 4.07
C GLN A 54 -23.67 0.67 4.51
N GLY A 55 -22.48 1.21 4.22
CA GLY A 55 -21.20 0.53 4.44
C GLY A 55 -20.62 0.67 5.86
N GLN A 56 -21.01 1.70 6.61
CA GLN A 56 -20.37 2.05 7.88
C GLN A 56 -20.58 1.00 8.98
N SER A 57 -21.78 0.45 9.09
CA SER A 57 -22.11 -0.58 10.10
C SER A 57 -21.35 -1.88 9.82
N SER A 58 -21.31 -2.30 8.54
CA SER A 58 -20.55 -3.47 8.09
C SER A 58 -19.06 -3.31 8.35
N ALA A 59 -18.46 -2.17 7.97
CA ALA A 59 -17.05 -1.90 8.21
C ALA A 59 -16.72 -1.85 9.70
N ALA A 60 -17.61 -1.31 10.54
CA ALA A 60 -17.44 -1.28 11.99
C ALA A 60 -17.46 -2.68 12.61
N LEU A 61 -18.39 -3.54 12.18
CA LEU A 61 -18.48 -4.92 12.64
C LEU A 61 -17.24 -5.74 12.24
N THR A 62 -16.82 -5.63 10.98
CA THR A 62 -15.61 -6.29 10.48
C THR A 62 -14.37 -5.82 11.22
N GLY A 63 -14.24 -4.50 11.44
CA GLY A 63 -13.15 -3.92 12.24
C GLY A 63 -13.13 -4.47 13.66
N PHE A 64 -14.28 -4.53 14.33
CA PHE A 64 -14.40 -5.09 15.67
C PHE A 64 -13.99 -6.57 15.72
N LEU A 65 -14.49 -7.40 14.80
CA LEU A 65 -14.17 -8.83 14.74
C LEU A 65 -12.68 -9.07 14.49
N TYR A 66 -12.06 -8.32 13.57
CA TYR A 66 -10.62 -8.43 13.32
C TYR A 66 -9.77 -7.89 14.46
N GLY A 67 -10.24 -6.86 15.16
CA GLY A 67 -9.62 -6.38 16.38
C GLY A 67 -9.64 -7.43 17.48
N LEU A 68 -10.78 -8.09 17.71
CA LEU A 68 -10.90 -9.13 18.71
C LEU A 68 -10.09 -10.38 18.36
N ALA A 69 -10.02 -10.73 17.08
CA ALA A 69 -9.26 -11.86 16.55
C ALA A 69 -7.84 -11.49 16.09
N TRP A 70 -7.29 -10.34 16.53
CA TRP A 70 -5.99 -9.86 16.07
C TRP A 70 -4.83 -10.86 16.22
N PRO A 71 -4.77 -11.74 17.27
CA PRO A 71 -3.68 -12.70 17.40
C PRO A 71 -3.65 -13.73 16.28
N LEU A 72 -4.77 -13.93 15.57
CA LEU A 72 -4.86 -14.80 14.40
C LEU A 72 -4.81 -14.00 13.09
N VAL A 73 -5.54 -12.89 13.02
CA VAL A 73 -5.66 -12.08 11.79
C VAL A 73 -4.31 -11.47 11.39
N VAL A 74 -3.58 -10.89 12.34
CA VAL A 74 -2.31 -10.21 12.04
C VAL A 74 -1.24 -11.18 11.52
N PRO A 75 -0.95 -12.32 12.18
CA PRO A 75 0.03 -13.28 11.66
C PRO A 75 -0.41 -13.90 10.33
N THR A 76 -1.70 -14.21 10.17
CA THR A 76 -2.22 -14.79 8.92
C THR A 76 -2.05 -13.81 7.75
N TYR A 77 -2.39 -12.55 7.96
CA TYR A 77 -2.21 -11.50 6.95
C TYR A 77 -0.73 -11.29 6.60
N PHE A 78 0.14 -11.27 7.61
CA PHE A 78 1.58 -11.18 7.41
C PHE A 78 2.11 -12.36 6.58
N PHE A 79 1.72 -13.58 6.92
CA PHE A 79 2.09 -14.78 6.17
C PHE A 79 1.60 -14.73 4.73
N TYR A 80 0.33 -14.34 4.51
CA TYR A 80 -0.22 -14.13 3.18
C TYR A 80 0.58 -13.12 2.36
N ARG A 81 0.97 -11.98 2.96
CA ARG A 81 1.80 -10.97 2.28
C ARG A 81 3.19 -11.49 1.95
N CYS A 82 3.82 -12.22 2.87
CA CYS A 82 5.10 -12.87 2.61
C CYS A 82 4.99 -13.90 1.48
N ALA A 83 3.98 -14.77 1.52
CA ALA A 83 3.73 -15.76 0.48
C ALA A 83 3.46 -15.09 -0.87
N ALA A 84 2.61 -14.06 -0.91
CA ALA A 84 2.33 -13.29 -2.11
C ALA A 84 3.61 -12.65 -2.66
N LEU A 85 4.46 -12.03 -1.83
CA LEU A 85 5.74 -11.47 -2.27
C LEU A 85 6.71 -12.54 -2.82
N VAL A 86 6.73 -13.72 -2.23
CA VAL A 86 7.58 -14.83 -2.69
C VAL A 86 7.06 -15.41 -4.01
N ILE A 87 5.75 -15.62 -4.12
CA ILE A 87 5.10 -16.20 -5.31
C ILE A 87 5.12 -15.21 -6.47
N THR A 88 4.85 -13.92 -6.21
CA THR A 88 4.78 -12.87 -7.23
C THR A 88 6.13 -12.17 -7.46
N ARG A 89 7.20 -12.62 -6.79
CA ARG A 89 8.56 -12.14 -7.09
C ARG A 89 8.86 -12.47 -8.53
N ARG A 90 8.79 -11.44 -9.40
CA ARG A 90 9.24 -11.55 -10.78
C ARG A 90 10.67 -12.10 -10.79
N PRO A 91 10.98 -13.08 -11.64
CA PRO A 91 12.36 -13.52 -11.80
C PRO A 91 13.24 -12.31 -12.13
N PRO A 92 14.51 -12.30 -11.66
CA PRO A 92 15.41 -11.20 -11.93
C PRO A 92 15.47 -10.94 -13.45
N PRO A 93 15.37 -9.69 -13.90
CA PRO A 93 15.29 -9.37 -15.32
C PRO A 93 16.54 -9.89 -16.02
N THR A 94 16.32 -10.61 -17.12
CA THR A 94 17.41 -11.19 -17.89
C THR A 94 18.35 -10.09 -18.42
N PRO A 95 19.63 -10.38 -18.71
CA PRO A 95 20.55 -9.39 -19.28
C PRO A 95 19.99 -8.71 -20.53
N TYR A 96 19.24 -9.45 -21.34
CA TYR A 96 18.53 -8.95 -22.51
C TYR A 96 17.42 -7.94 -22.16
N GLU A 97 16.60 -8.23 -21.15
CA GLU A 97 15.57 -7.30 -20.69
C GLU A 97 16.16 -6.02 -20.08
N ARG A 98 17.32 -6.12 -19.43
CA ARG A 98 18.07 -4.95 -18.94
C ARG A 98 18.58 -4.08 -20.09
N ALA A 99 19.19 -4.70 -21.11
CA ALA A 99 19.64 -3.98 -22.31
C ALA A 99 18.48 -3.29 -23.04
N ARG A 100 17.37 -4.00 -23.28
CA ARG A 100 16.17 -3.45 -23.94
C ARG A 100 15.48 -2.34 -23.14
N ARG A 101 15.64 -2.35 -21.81
CA ARG A 101 15.12 -1.27 -20.94
C ARG A 101 16.04 -0.05 -20.99
N ALA A 102 17.35 -0.26 -21.03
CA ALA A 102 18.33 0.80 -21.20
C ALA A 102 18.14 1.53 -22.55
N GLU A 103 17.99 0.78 -23.65
CA GLU A 103 17.71 1.36 -24.98
C GLU A 103 16.42 2.20 -25.00
N ARG A 104 15.34 1.69 -24.39
CA ARG A 104 14.07 2.43 -24.30
C ARG A 104 14.16 3.70 -23.47
N LEU A 105 14.96 3.68 -22.40
CA LEU A 105 15.22 4.87 -21.59
C LEU A 105 16.06 5.89 -22.37
N ASP A 106 17.09 5.44 -23.06
CA ASP A 106 17.97 6.29 -23.87
C ASP A 106 17.23 6.98 -25.02
N THR A 107 16.29 6.24 -25.64
CA THR A 107 15.43 6.79 -26.71
C THR A 107 14.47 7.86 -26.17
N ARG A 108 13.86 7.62 -25.00
CA ARG A 108 12.99 8.62 -24.34
C ARG A 108 13.76 9.84 -23.86
N ILE A 109 14.98 9.68 -23.37
CA ILE A 109 15.85 10.79 -22.99
C ILE A 109 16.11 11.65 -24.22
N ARG A 110 16.48 11.03 -25.34
CA ARG A 110 16.72 11.74 -26.60
C ARG A 110 15.47 12.47 -27.12
N GLU A 111 14.29 11.85 -27.04
CA GLU A 111 13.01 12.50 -27.40
C GLU A 111 12.67 13.68 -26.46
N LEU A 112 12.95 13.54 -25.16
CA LEU A 112 12.76 14.61 -24.18
C LEU A 112 13.75 15.77 -24.39
N GLU A 113 15.01 15.47 -24.68
CA GLU A 113 16.04 16.48 -25.00
C GLU A 113 15.69 17.26 -26.27
N GLU A 114 15.11 16.59 -27.26
CA GLU A 114 14.68 17.20 -28.51
C GLU A 114 13.41 18.05 -28.32
N SER A 115 12.42 17.57 -27.58
CA SER A 115 11.20 18.35 -27.26
C SER A 115 11.46 19.55 -26.35
N LEU A 116 12.48 19.48 -25.49
CA LEU A 116 12.90 20.59 -24.62
C LEU A 116 13.92 21.53 -25.30
N GLY A 117 14.33 21.26 -26.54
CA GLY A 117 15.34 22.06 -27.25
C GLY A 117 16.73 22.05 -26.59
N LEU A 118 17.01 21.08 -25.72
CA LEU A 118 18.24 20.99 -24.93
C LEU A 118 19.39 20.32 -25.69
N ARG A 119 19.12 19.76 -26.88
CA ARG A 119 20.08 19.02 -27.71
C ARG A 119 21.34 19.83 -28.10
N GLY A 120 21.28 21.16 -28.04
CA GLY A 120 22.42 22.05 -28.29
C GLY A 120 23.12 22.59 -27.05
N ARG A 121 22.53 22.50 -25.85
CA ARG A 121 23.06 23.19 -24.65
C ARG A 121 24.19 22.42 -23.95
N ALA A 122 24.19 21.09 -24.06
CA ALA A 122 25.22 20.23 -23.45
C ALA A 122 26.53 20.19 -24.25
N LEU A 123 26.53 20.59 -25.52
CA LEU A 123 27.72 20.70 -26.36
C LEU A 123 28.44 22.06 -26.21
N ASP A 124 27.73 23.10 -25.77
CA ASP A 124 28.30 24.45 -25.56
C ASP A 124 29.06 24.59 -24.22
N GLU A 125 28.75 23.76 -23.20
CA GLU A 125 29.50 23.76 -21.92
C GLU A 125 30.84 22.99 -21.98
N ASN A 126 31.11 22.25 -23.06
CA ASN A 126 32.39 21.57 -23.31
C ASN A 126 33.04 22.02 -24.62
N GLY A 127 33.05 23.33 -24.88
CA GLY A 127 33.91 23.92 -25.91
C GLY A 127 35.40 23.57 -25.68
N PRO A 128 36.22 23.48 -26.74
CA PRO A 128 37.57 22.93 -26.66
C PRO A 128 38.45 23.77 -25.74
N LEU A 129 39.12 23.13 -24.80
CA LEU A 129 40.23 23.70 -24.04
C LEU A 129 41.32 24.13 -25.03
N SER A 130 41.43 25.44 -25.26
CA SER A 130 42.62 26.10 -25.82
C SER A 130 43.81 25.98 -24.87
#